data_AF-A0A934EE22-F1
#
_entry.id   AF-A0A934EE22-F1
#
_cell.length_a   1.000
_cell.length_b   1.000
_cell.length_c   1.000
_cell.angle_alpha   90.00
_cell.angle_beta   90.00
_cell.angle_gamma   90.00
#
_symmetry.space_group_name_H-M   'P 1'
#
loop_
_entity.id
_entity.type
_entity.pdbx_description
1 polymer ?
#
loop_
_entity_poly.entity_id
_entity_poly.type
_entity_poly.pdbx_seq_one_letter_code
_entity_poly.pdbx_strand_id
1 'polypeptide(L)' 'MNDQQLLRYGRHILLNEIGIEGQQHLLESRALIIGLGGLG' A
#
# COMPACT_ATOMS: atom_id res chain seq x y z
N MET A 1 7.91 7.52 -3.57
CA MET A 1 7.41 7.80 -2.19
C MET A 1 8.03 9.08 -1.63
N ASN A 2 7.30 9.84 -0.81
CA ASN A 2 7.84 10.96 -0.02
C ASN A 2 8.09 10.56 1.45
N ASP A 3 8.73 11.44 2.23
CA ASP A 3 9.10 11.18 3.62
C ASP A 3 7.89 10.81 4.51
N GLN A 4 6.75 11.46 4.29
CA GLN A 4 5.52 11.14 5.02
C GLN A 4 5.02 9.73 4.69
N GLN A 5 5.11 9.29 3.44
CA GLN A 5 4.74 7.95 3.02
C GLN A 5 5.71 6.89 3.58
N LEU A 6 7.01 7.19 3.67
CA LEU A 6 7.99 6.30 4.29
C LEU A 6 7.70 6.07 5.78
N LEU A 7 7.36 7.14 6.51
CA LEU A 7 6.93 7.02 7.91
C LEU A 7 5.61 6.25 8.05
N ARG A 8 4.64 6.49 7.17
CA ARG A 8 3.32 5.83 7.19
C ARG A 8 3.40 4.33 6.89
N TYR A 9 4.21 3.93 5.90
CA TYR A 9 4.28 2.54 5.40
C TYR A 9 5.53 1.78 5.88
N GLY A 10 6.32 2.34 6.79
CA GLY A 10 7.59 1.75 7.24
C GLY A 10 7.46 0.28 7.68
N ARG A 11 6.37 -0.10 8.37
CA ARG A 11 6.14 -1.50 8.75
C ARG A 11 5.96 -2.46 7.57
N HIS A 12 5.36 -2.01 6.47
CA HIS A 12 5.19 -2.84 5.27
C HIS A 12 6.50 -2.92 4.49
N ILE A 13 7.23 -1.81 4.38
CA ILE A 13 8.52 -1.74 3.69
C ILE A 13 9.56 -2.67 4.34
N LEU A 14 9.50 -2.87 5.65
CA LEU A 14 10.37 -3.80 6.38
C LEU A 14 10.08 -5.28 6.10
N LEU A 15 8.94 -5.61 5.50
CA LEU A 15 8.64 -6.99 5.11
C LEU A 15 9.37 -7.31 3.81
N ASN A 16 10.14 -8.40 3.81
CA ASN A 16 10.96 -8.82 2.67
C ASN A 16 10.11 -9.04 1.40
N GLU A 17 8.85 -9.45 1.57
CA GLU A 17 7.90 -9.75 0.51
C GLU A 17 7.31 -8.49 -0.15
N ILE A 18 7.37 -7.34 0.53
CA ILE A 18 6.83 -6.07 0.03
C ILE A 18 7.97 -5.15 -0.37
N GLY A 19 8.88 -4.84 0.56
CA GLY A 19 9.96 -3.89 0.34
C GLY A 19 9.48 -2.50 -0.10
N ILE A 20 10.40 -1.70 -0.61
CA ILE A 20 10.06 -0.38 -1.20
C ILE A 20 9.33 -0.56 -2.53
N GLU A 21 9.76 -1.51 -3.36
CA GLU A 21 9.22 -1.71 -4.71
C GLU A 21 7.76 -2.17 -4.69
N GLY A 22 7.42 -3.16 -3.86
CA GLY A 22 6.03 -3.60 -3.70
C GLY A 22 5.12 -2.51 -3.13
N GLN A 23 5.63 -1.69 -2.20
CA GLN A 23 4.86 -0.56 -1.68
C GLN A 23 4.64 0.53 -2.74
N GLN A 24 5.60 0.77 -3.63
CA GLN A 24 5.44 1.69 -4.76
C GLN A 24 4.43 1.14 -5.77
N HIS A 25 4.48 -0.16 -6.10
CA HIS A 25 3.46 -0.80 -6.93
C HIS A 25 2.05 -0.69 -6.35
N LEU A 26 1.87 -0.87 -5.02
CA LEU A 26 0.58 -0.68 -4.37
C LEU A 26 0.06 0.77 -4.48
N LEU A 27 0.94 1.76 -4.41
CA LEU A 27 0.58 3.18 -4.53
C LEU A 27 0.18 3.56 -5.96
N GLU A 28 0.76 2.92 -6.96
CA GLU A 28 0.46 3.14 -8.38
C GLU A 28 -0.73 2.30 -8.87
N SER A 29 -1.05 1.23 -8.14
CA SER A 29 -2.16 0.33 -8.42
C SER A 29 -3.52 1.00 -8.23
N ARG A 30 -4.52 0.43 -8.88
CA ARG A 30 -5.93 0.84 -8.73
C ARG A 30 -6.77 -0.37 -8.38
N ALA A 31 -7.66 -0.21 -7.40
CA ALA A 31 -8.66 -1.20 -7.04
C ALA A 31 -10.06 -0.60 -7.19
N LEU A 32 -10.98 -1.38 -7.77
CA LEU A 32 -12.40 -1.04 -7.84
C LEU A 32 -13.15 -1.87 -6.82
N ILE A 33 -13.93 -1.22 -5.95
CA ILE A 33 -14.80 -1.87 -4.99
C ILE A 33 -16.24 -1.64 -5.46
N ILE A 34 -16.99 -2.72 -5.72
CA ILE A 34 -18.41 -2.66 -6.13
C ILE A 34 -19.26 -3.14 -4.96
N GLY A 35 -20.03 -2.22 -4.39
CA GLY A 35 -20.85 -2.45 -3.20
C GLY A 35 -20.08 -2.14 -1.92
N LEU A 36 -20.60 -1.19 -1.13
CA LEU A 36 -20.02 -0.74 0.15
C LEU A 36 -20.92 -1.18 1.31
N GLY A 37 -21.12 -2.50 1.41
CA GLY A 37 -21.87 -3.14 2.49
C GLY A 37 -20.94 -3.61 3.63
N GLY A 38 -21.31 -4.67 4.36
CA GLY A 38 -20.48 -5.16 5.48
C GLY A 38 -19.13 -5.80 5.10
N LEU A 39 -18.86 -5.98 3.81
CA LEU A 39 -17.63 -6.61 3.29
C LEU A 39 -16.75 -5.65 2.47
N GLY A 40 -17.32 -4.54 1.97
CA GLY A 40 -16.73 -3.67 0.96
C GLY A 40 -16.02 -2.46 1.55
#